data_AF-A0A2A2KR74-F1
#
_entry.id   AF-A0A2A2KR74-F1
#
_cell.length_a   1.000
_cell.length_b   1.000
_cell.length_c   1.000
_cell.angle_alpha   90.00
_cell.angle_beta   90.00
_cell.angle_gamma   90.00
#
_symmetry.space_group_name_H-M   'P 1'
#
loop_
_entity.id
_entity.type
_entity.pdbx_description
1 polymer ?
#
loop_
_entity_poly.entity_id
_entity_poly.type
_entity_poly.pdbx_seq_one_letter_code
_entity_poly.pdbx_strand_id
1 'polypeptide(L)'
;MKTVNWFLTWLPLLKLAQLILMVLCIVFFMDGRNQWWFYSLVYLICFIFAFLCIFTIIAYYVELHKAKGNLPWITLELFFNIIAAVTCIVLAIVLLWDSWMMASGSNMDIRHHSGLPPRNIGRTAWIRRLRVVAGSLFVAALLFTISLVKTNRNGIQ
;
A
#
# COMPACT_ATOMS: atom_id res chain seq x y z
N MET A 1 -2.04 -2.69 -32.08
CA MET A 1 -2.59 -2.87 -30.72
C MET A 1 -1.89 -4.04 -30.07
N LYS A 2 -1.36 -3.91 -28.84
CA LYS A 2 -0.92 -5.08 -28.07
C LYS A 2 -2.12 -6.00 -27.81
N THR A 3 -1.93 -7.30 -28.00
CA THR A 3 -2.91 -8.33 -27.62
C THR A 3 -3.09 -8.36 -26.09
N VAL A 4 -4.21 -8.87 -25.57
CA VAL A 4 -4.53 -8.95 -24.13
C VAL A 4 -3.40 -9.59 -23.29
N ASN A 5 -2.53 -10.39 -23.92
CA ASN A 5 -1.41 -11.10 -23.29
C ASN A 5 -0.43 -10.20 -22.52
N TRP A 6 -0.30 -8.91 -22.85
CA TRP A 6 0.60 -8.01 -22.12
C TRP A 6 0.21 -7.86 -20.64
N PHE A 7 -1.09 -7.88 -20.33
CA PHE A 7 -1.60 -7.72 -18.96
C PHE A 7 -1.43 -8.99 -18.11
N LEU A 8 -1.25 -10.13 -18.77
CA LEU A 8 -0.98 -11.43 -18.13
C LEU A 8 0.51 -11.65 -17.83
N THR A 9 1.37 -10.69 -18.16
CA THR A 9 2.77 -10.73 -17.76
C THR A 9 2.91 -10.47 -16.25
N TRP A 10 4.03 -10.89 -15.68
CA TRP A 10 4.20 -10.91 -14.23
C TRP A 10 4.15 -9.51 -13.58
N LEU A 11 4.65 -8.47 -14.27
CA LEU A 11 4.75 -7.14 -13.69
C LEU A 11 3.38 -6.47 -13.54
N PRO A 12 2.54 -6.34 -14.60
CA PRO A 12 1.17 -5.84 -14.46
C PRO A 12 0.33 -6.63 -13.45
N LEU A 13 0.45 -7.96 -13.41
CA LEU A 13 -0.28 -8.77 -12.42
C LEU A 13 0.14 -8.45 -10.98
N LEU A 14 1.44 -8.32 -10.72
CA LEU A 14 1.92 -7.92 -9.38
C LEU A 14 1.47 -6.51 -9.03
N LYS A 15 1.57 -5.55 -9.95
CA LYS A 15 1.12 -4.17 -9.73
C LYS A 15 -0.38 -4.08 -9.52
N LEU A 16 -1.17 -4.90 -10.20
CA LEU A 16 -2.61 -5.00 -9.99
C LEU A 16 -2.92 -5.55 -8.60
N ALA A 17 -2.24 -6.61 -8.17
CA ALA A 17 -2.43 -7.17 -6.83
C ALA A 17 -2.05 -6.15 -5.73
N GLN A 18 -0.93 -5.44 -5.90
CA GLN A 18 -0.52 -4.35 -5.01
C GLN A 18 -1.58 -3.23 -4.98
N LEU A 19 -2.09 -2.83 -6.16
CA LEU A 19 -3.14 -1.81 -6.29
C LEU A 19 -4.42 -2.22 -5.55
N ILE A 20 -4.87 -3.46 -5.70
CA ILE A 20 -6.07 -3.97 -5.01
C ILE A 20 -5.90 -3.86 -3.49
N LEU A 21 -4.72 -4.20 -2.96
CA LEU A 21 -4.44 -4.06 -1.54
C LEU A 21 -4.43 -2.59 -1.09
N MET A 22 -3.85 -1.68 -1.89
CA MET A 22 -3.88 -0.25 -1.57
C MET A 22 -5.31 0.31 -1.58
N VAL A 23 -6.14 -0.09 -2.56
CA VAL A 23 -7.56 0.29 -2.64
C VAL A 23 -8.34 -0.23 -1.44
N LEU A 24 -8.09 -1.47 -1.01
CA LEU A 24 -8.68 -2.02 0.21
C LEU A 24 -8.31 -1.17 1.43
N CYS A 25 -7.03 -0.83 1.58
CA CYS A 25 -6.57 0.04 2.67
C CYS A 25 -7.28 1.40 2.65
N ILE A 26 -7.41 2.03 1.48
CA ILE A 26 -8.11 3.30 1.27
C ILE A 26 -9.57 3.22 1.73
N VAL A 27 -10.32 2.21 1.26
CA VAL A 27 -11.74 2.05 1.59
C VAL A 27 -11.93 1.87 3.09
N PHE A 28 -11.10 1.04 3.72
CA PHE A 28 -11.21 0.76 5.16
C PHE A 28 -10.83 1.97 6.05
N PHE A 29 -9.90 2.81 5.58
CA PHE A 29 -9.46 4.02 6.31
C PHE A 29 -10.26 5.28 6.01
N MET A 30 -11.14 5.27 5.01
CA MET A 30 -11.95 6.43 4.64
C MET A 30 -12.72 7.03 5.83
N ASP A 31 -13.27 6.17 6.70
CA ASP A 31 -13.99 6.58 7.91
C ASP A 31 -13.07 7.03 9.05
N GLY A 32 -11.82 6.57 9.06
CA GLY A 32 -10.83 6.83 10.12
C GLY A 32 -9.99 8.08 9.94
N ARG A 33 -9.95 8.66 8.73
CA ARG A 33 -9.04 9.76 8.37
C ARG A 33 -9.08 10.95 9.35
N ASN A 34 -10.24 11.27 9.89
CA ASN A 34 -10.43 12.43 10.78
C ASN A 34 -10.19 12.15 12.28
N GLN A 35 -9.91 10.91 12.68
CA GLN A 35 -9.73 10.54 14.10
C GLN A 35 -8.30 10.69 14.59
N TRP A 36 -7.34 10.45 13.70
CA TRP A 36 -5.93 10.55 14.01
C TRP A 36 -5.18 10.93 12.74
N TRP A 37 -4.30 11.93 12.86
CA TRP A 37 -3.49 12.41 11.74
C TRP A 37 -2.68 11.27 11.08
N PHE A 38 -2.28 10.25 11.86
CA PHE A 38 -1.56 9.11 11.31
C PHE A 38 -2.45 8.22 10.43
N TYR A 39 -3.75 8.11 10.70
CA TYR A 39 -4.68 7.43 9.78
C TYR A 39 -4.82 8.20 8.47
N SER A 40 -4.86 9.53 8.53
CA SER A 40 -4.80 10.37 7.33
C SER A 40 -3.49 10.17 6.56
N LEU A 41 -2.36 10.04 7.26
CA LEU A 41 -1.07 9.75 6.64
C LEU A 41 -1.05 8.38 5.95
N VAL A 42 -1.53 7.32 6.62
CA VAL A 42 -1.66 5.97 6.04
C VAL A 42 -2.54 6.01 4.79
N TYR A 43 -3.69 6.69 4.88
CA TYR A 43 -4.63 6.87 3.77
C TYR A 43 -3.94 7.55 2.58
N LEU A 44 -3.25 8.67 2.79
CA LEU A 44 -2.53 9.40 1.74
C LEU A 44 -1.43 8.55 1.10
N ILE A 45 -0.63 7.84 1.90
CA ILE A 45 0.43 6.94 1.40
C ILE A 45 -0.17 5.84 0.51
N CYS A 46 -1.29 5.24 0.93
CA CYS A 46 -1.97 4.22 0.11
C CYS A 46 -2.45 4.80 -1.22
N PHE A 47 -2.95 6.04 -1.25
CA PHE A 47 -3.29 6.74 -2.50
C PHE A 47 -2.09 6.93 -3.41
N ILE A 48 -0.96 7.39 -2.86
CA ILE A 48 0.27 7.60 -3.62
C ILE A 48 0.76 6.27 -4.21
N PHE A 49 0.78 5.19 -3.43
CA PHE A 49 1.20 3.87 -3.91
C PHE A 49 0.23 3.29 -4.94
N ALA A 50 -1.08 3.47 -4.76
CA ALA A 50 -2.07 3.08 -5.77
C ALA A 50 -1.84 3.80 -7.10
N PHE A 51 -1.64 5.13 -7.05
CA PHE A 51 -1.33 5.94 -8.23
C PHE A 51 -0.05 5.45 -8.92
N LEU A 52 1.01 5.19 -8.16
CA LEU A 52 2.28 4.70 -8.71
C LEU A 52 2.15 3.30 -9.31
N CYS A 53 1.33 2.41 -8.74
CA CYS A 53 1.04 1.11 -9.36
C CYS A 53 0.34 1.28 -10.73
N ILE A 54 -0.68 2.14 -10.79
CA ILE A 54 -1.38 2.45 -12.05
C ILE A 54 -0.40 3.05 -13.07
N PHE A 55 0.42 4.00 -12.63
CA PHE A 55 1.44 4.61 -13.46
C PHE A 55 2.43 3.58 -14.02
N THR A 56 2.95 2.66 -13.19
CA THR A 56 3.84 1.58 -13.67
C THR A 56 3.14 0.68 -14.70
N ILE A 57 1.87 0.33 -14.49
CA ILE A 57 1.09 -0.47 -15.45
C ILE A 57 0.98 0.26 -16.79
N ILE A 58 0.64 1.56 -16.78
CA ILE A 58 0.54 2.38 -17.98
C ILE A 58 1.90 2.54 -18.66
N ALA A 59 2.96 2.83 -17.89
CA ALA A 59 4.33 2.97 -18.39
C ALA A 59 4.83 1.66 -19.04
N TYR A 60 4.46 0.51 -18.49
CA TYR A 60 4.75 -0.79 -19.09
C TYR A 60 3.93 -1.02 -20.37
N TYR A 61 2.64 -0.66 -20.37
CA TYR A 61 1.78 -0.77 -21.55
C TYR A 61 2.34 -0.01 -22.75
N VAL A 62 2.70 1.26 -22.55
CA VAL A 62 3.26 2.14 -23.60
C VAL A 62 4.74 1.89 -23.91
N GLU A 63 5.36 0.87 -23.28
CA GLU A 63 6.76 0.49 -23.47
C GLU A 63 7.75 1.60 -23.12
N LEU A 64 7.43 2.41 -22.11
CA LEU A 64 8.28 3.53 -21.71
C LEU A 64 9.66 3.08 -21.25
N HIS A 65 9.76 1.85 -20.73
CA HIS A 65 11.00 1.16 -20.38
C HIS A 65 11.90 0.81 -21.58
N LYS A 66 11.36 0.77 -22.81
CA LYS A 66 12.12 0.53 -24.06
C LYS A 66 12.46 1.83 -24.80
N ALA A 67 11.86 2.95 -24.42
CA ALA A 67 12.13 4.23 -25.05
C ALA A 67 13.60 4.60 -24.85
N LYS A 68 14.30 5.00 -25.93
CA LYS A 68 15.71 5.44 -25.93
C LYS A 68 15.93 6.79 -25.20
N GLY A 69 15.15 7.09 -24.17
CA GLY A 69 15.32 8.26 -23.32
C GLY A 69 16.17 7.92 -22.11
N ASN A 70 16.95 8.89 -21.62
CA ASN A 70 17.85 8.78 -20.46
C ASN A 70 17.19 8.45 -19.11
N LEU A 71 15.89 8.10 -19.06
CA LEU A 71 15.22 7.82 -17.80
C LEU A 71 15.60 6.43 -17.28
N PRO A 72 16.20 6.31 -16.08
CA PRO A 72 16.63 5.02 -15.55
C PRO A 72 15.44 4.25 -14.95
N TRP A 73 14.55 3.75 -15.83
CA TRP A 73 13.30 3.08 -15.45
C TRP A 73 13.47 1.94 -14.45
N ILE A 74 14.50 1.11 -14.65
CA ILE A 74 14.79 -0.01 -13.74
C ILE A 74 15.15 0.55 -12.36
N THR A 75 16.04 1.54 -12.28
CA THR A 75 16.43 2.15 -10.99
C THR A 75 15.25 2.79 -10.28
N LEU A 76 14.38 3.50 -11.01
CA LEU A 76 13.16 4.10 -10.45
C LEU A 76 12.20 3.03 -9.89
N GLU A 77 11.99 1.95 -10.63
CA GLU A 77 11.13 0.84 -10.21
C GLU A 77 11.70 0.10 -8.99
N LEU A 78 13.00 -0.13 -8.94
CA LEU A 78 13.68 -0.71 -7.77
C LEU A 78 13.54 0.20 -6.55
N PHE A 79 13.84 1.49 -6.71
CA PHE A 79 13.72 2.49 -5.63
C PHE A 79 12.28 2.57 -5.09
N PHE A 80 11.30 2.60 -5.97
CA PHE A 80 9.90 2.62 -5.59
C PHE A 80 9.50 1.37 -4.80
N ASN A 81 9.86 0.17 -5.28
CA ASN A 81 9.51 -1.07 -4.58
C ASN A 81 10.18 -1.15 -3.19
N ILE A 82 11.41 -0.65 -3.02
CA ILE A 82 12.08 -0.58 -1.70
C ILE A 82 11.30 0.33 -0.75
N ILE A 83 11.02 1.57 -1.18
CA ILE A 83 10.28 2.53 -0.34
C ILE A 83 8.91 1.96 0.01
N ALA A 84 8.17 1.45 -0.99
CA ALA A 84 6.84 0.92 -0.78
C ALA A 84 6.84 -0.27 0.19
N ALA A 85 7.79 -1.21 0.05
CA ALA A 85 7.91 -2.35 0.94
C ALA A 85 8.22 -1.93 2.39
N VAL A 86 9.23 -1.07 2.59
CA VAL A 86 9.63 -0.60 3.93
C VAL A 86 8.49 0.19 4.58
N THR A 87 7.89 1.13 3.86
CA THR A 87 6.77 1.91 4.37
C THR A 87 5.58 1.02 4.73
N CYS A 88 5.21 0.05 3.90
CA CYS A 88 4.12 -0.88 4.20
C CYS A 88 4.38 -1.69 5.49
N ILE A 89 5.62 -2.16 5.72
CA ILE A 89 5.99 -2.87 6.95
C ILE A 89 5.86 -1.95 8.17
N VAL A 90 6.43 -0.74 8.11
CA VAL A 90 6.39 0.22 9.22
C VAL A 90 4.94 0.56 9.56
N LEU A 91 4.11 0.87 8.56
CA LEU A 91 2.70 1.18 8.78
C LEU A 91 1.94 -0.02 9.34
N ALA A 92 2.18 -1.24 8.86
CA ALA A 92 1.55 -2.45 9.39
C ALA A 92 1.87 -2.65 10.88
N ILE A 93 3.13 -2.46 11.28
CA ILE A 93 3.56 -2.57 12.69
C ILE A 93 2.86 -1.52 13.55
N VAL A 94 2.82 -0.26 13.11
CA VAL A 94 2.16 0.82 13.86
C VAL A 94 0.66 0.54 14.02
N LEU A 95 -0.01 0.07 12.97
CA LEU A 95 -1.44 -0.25 13.04
C LEU A 95 -1.73 -1.47 13.91
N LEU A 96 -0.86 -2.49 13.91
CA LEU A 96 -1.00 -3.63 14.83
C LEU A 96 -0.83 -3.18 16.27
N TRP A 97 0.18 -2.37 16.56
CA TRP A 97 0.42 -1.79 17.87
C TRP A 97 -0.78 -0.97 18.36
N ASP A 98 -1.30 -0.06 17.52
CA ASP A 98 -2.48 0.74 17.83
C ASP A 98 -3.73 -0.13 18.06
N SER A 99 -3.93 -1.17 17.23
CA SER A 99 -5.03 -2.13 17.41
C SER A 99 -4.93 -2.95 18.70
N TRP A 100 -3.70 -3.22 19.16
CA TRP A 100 -3.45 -3.93 20.41
C TRP A 100 -3.70 -3.04 21.61
N MET A 101 -3.21 -1.79 21.59
CA MET A 101 -3.49 -0.79 22.62
C MET A 101 -5.00 -0.52 22.77
N MET A 102 -5.73 -0.44 21.66
CA MET A 102 -7.19 -0.33 21.72
C MET A 102 -7.89 -1.61 22.17
N ALA A 103 -7.28 -2.78 22.10
CA ALA A 103 -7.88 -4.03 22.57
C ALA A 103 -7.61 -4.28 24.07
N SER A 104 -6.45 -3.87 24.58
CA SER A 104 -6.02 -4.12 25.96
C SER A 104 -6.75 -3.27 27.01
N GLY A 105 -7.50 -2.24 26.59
CA GLY A 105 -8.35 -1.46 27.49
C GLY A 105 -7.58 -0.64 28.53
N SER A 106 -6.27 -0.44 28.36
CA SER A 106 -5.51 0.38 29.30
C SER A 106 -6.04 1.82 29.27
N ASN A 107 -6.37 2.35 30.45
CA ASN A 107 -6.76 3.74 30.70
C ASN A 107 -5.66 4.76 30.38
N MET A 108 -4.57 4.33 29.73
CA MET A 108 -3.67 5.20 28.96
C MET A 108 -4.38 5.50 27.64
N ASP A 109 -5.56 6.11 27.78
CA ASP A 109 -6.46 6.52 26.71
C ASP A 109 -5.66 7.08 25.55
N ILE A 110 -5.93 6.63 24.31
CA ILE A 110 -6.54 7.43 23.21
C ILE A 110 -6.08 8.91 23.14
N ARG A 111 -4.94 9.30 23.70
CA ARG A 111 -4.48 10.69 23.82
C ARG A 111 -3.94 11.20 22.49
N HIS A 112 -3.46 10.30 21.64
CA HIS A 112 -3.08 10.60 20.26
C HIS A 112 -4.25 10.58 19.28
N HIS A 113 -5.37 9.94 19.62
CA HIS A 113 -6.59 9.99 18.83
C HIS A 113 -7.39 11.21 19.30
N SER A 114 -7.45 12.27 18.50
CA SER A 114 -8.22 13.47 18.83
C SER A 114 -9.73 13.20 18.93
N GLY A 115 -10.18 12.01 18.52
CA GLY A 115 -11.54 11.52 18.72
C GLY A 115 -11.54 10.05 19.12
N LEU A 116 -12.52 9.68 19.94
CA LEU A 116 -12.97 8.30 20.10
C LEU A 116 -13.11 7.60 18.72
N PRO A 117 -13.00 6.26 18.64
CA PRO A 117 -13.17 5.51 17.39
C PRO A 117 -14.42 5.96 16.61
N PRO A 118 -14.47 5.74 15.28
CA PRO A 118 -15.48 6.34 14.41
C PRO A 118 -16.88 6.12 15.01
N ARG A 119 -17.59 7.21 15.32
CA ARG A 119 -18.88 7.14 16.04
C ARG A 119 -19.91 6.25 15.33
N ASN A 120 -19.82 6.15 14.00
CA ASN A 120 -20.67 5.32 13.15
C ASN A 120 -20.30 3.82 13.14
N ILE A 121 -19.10 3.43 13.56
CA ILE A 121 -18.57 2.06 13.45
C ILE A 121 -18.39 1.42 14.84
N GLY A 122 -18.02 2.23 15.83
CA GLY A 122 -17.69 1.76 17.17
C GLY A 122 -16.31 1.12 17.28
N ARG A 123 -15.81 1.01 18.52
CA ARG A 123 -14.44 0.57 18.85
C ARG A 123 -14.09 -0.81 18.29
N THR A 124 -14.93 -1.79 18.54
CA THR A 124 -14.64 -3.19 18.19
C THR A 124 -14.53 -3.40 16.68
N ALA A 125 -15.45 -2.80 15.91
CA ALA A 125 -15.40 -2.89 14.46
C ALA A 125 -14.22 -2.07 13.89
N TRP A 126 -13.86 -0.95 14.52
CA TRP A 126 -12.66 -0.20 14.15
C TRP A 126 -11.37 -1.01 14.32
N ILE A 127 -11.20 -1.67 15.48
CA ILE A 127 -10.05 -2.55 15.73
C ILE A 127 -9.93 -3.64 14.67
N ARG A 128 -11.06 -4.24 14.24
CA ARG A 128 -11.07 -5.24 13.17
C ARG A 128 -10.58 -4.64 11.84
N ARG A 129 -11.04 -3.44 11.49
CA ARG A 129 -10.59 -2.74 10.27
C ARG A 129 -9.09 -2.47 10.30
N LEU A 130 -8.53 -2.03 11.42
CA LEU A 130 -7.08 -1.80 11.56
C LEU A 130 -6.27 -3.07 11.33
N ARG A 131 -6.72 -4.20 11.89
CA ARG A 131 -6.05 -5.50 11.67
C ARG A 131 -6.12 -5.96 10.21
N VAL A 132 -7.27 -5.75 9.55
CA VAL A 132 -7.43 -6.04 8.13
C VAL A 132 -6.47 -5.20 7.29
N VAL A 133 -6.36 -3.89 7.58
CA VAL A 133 -5.44 -3.04 6.84
C VAL A 133 -3.98 -3.36 7.16
N ALA A 134 -3.63 -3.62 8.41
CA ALA A 134 -2.28 -4.02 8.76
C ALA A 134 -1.86 -5.32 8.05
N GLY A 135 -2.75 -6.31 8.00
CA GLY A 135 -2.54 -7.54 7.22
C GLY A 135 -2.39 -7.27 5.73
N SER A 136 -3.22 -6.38 5.17
CA SER A 136 -3.16 -6.00 3.75
C SER A 136 -1.86 -5.27 3.40
N LEU A 137 -1.38 -4.38 4.27
CA LEU A 137 -0.09 -3.71 4.13
C LEU A 137 1.07 -4.70 4.24
N PHE A 138 0.99 -5.67 5.15
CA PHE A 138 2.01 -6.72 5.24
C PHE A 138 2.09 -7.56 3.96
N VAL A 139 0.94 -8.00 3.42
CA VAL A 139 0.91 -8.72 2.14
C VAL A 139 1.40 -7.83 1.01
N ALA A 140 1.04 -6.54 0.99
CA ALA A 140 1.53 -5.59 0.00
C ALA A 140 3.06 -5.45 0.06
N ALA A 141 3.65 -5.40 1.26
CA ALA A 141 5.10 -5.35 1.42
C ALA A 141 5.80 -6.60 0.84
N LEU A 142 5.21 -7.79 1.03
CA LEU A 142 5.70 -9.01 0.39
C LEU A 142 5.62 -8.92 -1.13
N LEU A 143 4.51 -8.43 -1.68
CA LEU A 143 4.36 -8.26 -3.13
C LEU A 143 5.33 -7.21 -3.70
N PHE A 144 5.57 -6.10 -3.00
CA PHE A 144 6.58 -5.11 -3.39
C PHE A 144 7.99 -5.70 -3.34
N THR A 145 8.29 -6.53 -2.33
CA THR A 145 9.57 -7.25 -2.25
C THR A 145 9.73 -8.27 -3.38
N ILE A 146 8.67 -9.01 -3.73
CA ILE A 146 8.69 -9.92 -4.88
C ILE A 146 8.92 -9.14 -6.17
N SER A 147 8.22 -8.02 -6.36
CA SER A 147 8.40 -7.12 -7.50
C SER A 147 9.84 -6.61 -7.57
N LEU A 148 10.42 -6.19 -6.43
CA LEU A 148 11.81 -5.74 -6.33
C LEU A 148 12.79 -6.83 -6.81
N VAL A 149 12.68 -8.04 -6.27
CA VAL A 149 13.56 -9.16 -6.60
C VAL A 149 13.43 -9.54 -8.08
N LYS A 150 12.21 -9.57 -8.63
CA LYS A 150 11.99 -9.90 -10.04
C LYS A 150 12.50 -8.80 -10.97
N THR A 151 12.26 -7.53 -10.68
CA THR A 151 12.82 -6.41 -11.44
C THR A 151 14.35 -6.43 -11.41
N ASN A 152 14.97 -6.73 -10.26
CA ASN A 152 16.43 -6.78 -10.16
C ASN A 152 17.04 -7.96 -10.93
N ARG A 153 16.37 -9.12 -10.95
CA ARG A 153 16.87 -10.33 -11.64
C ARG A 153 16.60 -10.33 -13.14
N ASN A 154 15.41 -9.90 -13.54
CA ASN A 154 14.90 -10.09 -14.91
C ASN A 154 14.79 -8.76 -15.68
N GLY A 155 14.99 -7.62 -15.02
CA GLY A 155 14.67 -6.32 -15.58
C GLY A 155 13.17 -6.08 -15.72
N ILE A 156 12.81 -5.09 -16.53
CA ILE A 156 11.41 -4.81 -16.91
C ILE A 156 11.23 -5.42 -18.31
N GLN A 157 10.68 -6.63 -18.36
CA GLN A 157 10.39 -7.39 -19.57
C GLN A 157 8.91 -7.78 -19.61
#